data_AF-A0A9X1WSM4-F1
#
_entry.id   AF-A0A9X1WSM4-F1
#
_cell.length_a   1.000
_cell.length_b   1.000
_cell.length_c   1.000
_cell.angle_alpha   90.00
_cell.angle_beta   90.00
_cell.angle_gamma   90.00
#
_symmetry.space_group_name_H-M   'P 1'
#
loop_
_entity.id
_entity.type
_entity.pdbx_description
1 polymer ?
#
loop_
_entity_poly.entity_id
_entity_poly.type
_entity_poly.pdbx_seq_one_letter_code
_entity_poly.pdbx_strand_id
1 'polypeptide(L)'
;MAKKEEERSAFQGFIRLAKTLPQTAAEAVKGKYACWKASQLLIKEQRSFGWRETAAYSIRDQLDKLLSDRNRIRDIAFGKEEAAAPLSPEDRDIVQQIRESVLQANRSNITRTEAYYDCYREFPELHWSFLAHMVSRNAGWNMTDLKGGLLSDVVSGQLQEDMYQMLERSNALIFLDAYPQLLLYIHSRKLGRSLFHLLPEFRVSAFMRPFWERFWIERDSALLAVGLIINEQNYIEGRVIQNSYFQKNILQSPVFALHSRFQMNQVIFPMLVQPDASKADEDPGENEADSGENDQACPEGCRGMVGLILEHFSNLEERIEFGKALYAILFGYKDVLAGVEAFAAETVHLGSREEYWPKLFTRDKKAALNSPLESTELLKSEWLPEGKRLYSPALSEVWHDMPYEPITQYDWFKSKKAIDQVTRPKRPIFIEMTHAHRYAIHKTALTHDADRAVTETSEDRD
;
A
#
# COMPACT_ATOMS: atom_id res chain seq x y z
N MET A 1 44.03 21.81 -8.33
CA MET A 1 43.66 20.84 -9.38
C MET A 1 42.35 20.13 -9.07
N ALA A 2 42.09 19.74 -7.82
CA ALA A 2 40.83 19.12 -7.35
C ALA A 2 39.51 19.79 -7.82
N LYS A 3 39.41 21.13 -7.78
CA LYS A 3 38.21 21.88 -8.20
C LYS A 3 37.89 21.75 -9.70
N LYS A 4 38.92 21.53 -10.54
CA LYS A 4 38.77 21.33 -12.00
C LYS A 4 38.38 19.90 -12.35
N GLU A 5 38.66 18.92 -11.48
CA GLU A 5 38.27 17.51 -11.65
C GLU A 5 36.83 17.27 -11.19
N GLU A 6 36.40 17.92 -10.10
CA GLU A 6 35.00 17.95 -9.66
C GLU A 6 34.06 18.53 -10.74
N GLU A 7 34.41 19.68 -11.31
CA GLU A 7 33.66 20.28 -12.42
C GLU A 7 33.64 19.38 -13.66
N ARG A 8 34.69 18.61 -13.92
CA ARG A 8 34.78 17.67 -15.06
C ARG A 8 33.93 16.42 -14.86
N SER A 9 33.90 15.88 -13.63
CA SER A 9 33.08 14.72 -13.25
C SER A 9 31.59 15.07 -13.28
N ALA A 10 31.20 16.21 -12.69
CA ALA A 10 29.83 16.72 -12.74
C ALA A 10 29.39 17.02 -14.18
N PHE A 11 30.28 17.57 -15.02
CA PHE A 11 30.02 17.82 -16.43
C PHE A 11 29.91 16.53 -17.26
N GLN A 12 30.69 15.48 -16.95
CA GLN A 12 30.57 14.17 -17.59
C GLN A 12 29.29 13.44 -17.17
N GLY A 13 28.89 13.51 -15.90
CA GLY A 13 27.60 13.04 -15.40
C GLY A 13 26.43 13.77 -16.07
N PHE A 14 26.52 15.09 -16.21
CA PHE A 14 25.53 15.91 -16.91
C PHE A 14 25.45 15.59 -18.41
N ILE A 15 26.58 15.34 -19.09
CA ILE A 15 26.61 14.91 -20.49
C ILE A 15 26.02 13.50 -20.66
N ARG A 16 26.28 12.56 -19.75
CA ARG A 16 25.63 11.24 -19.76
C ARG A 16 24.11 11.39 -19.60
N LEU A 17 23.66 12.21 -18.65
CA LEU A 17 22.24 12.51 -18.42
C LEU A 17 21.59 13.18 -19.64
N ALA A 18 22.30 14.13 -20.28
CA ALA A 18 21.84 14.86 -21.47
C ALA A 18 21.78 13.99 -22.74
N LYS A 19 22.65 12.97 -22.84
CA LYS A 19 22.66 12.03 -23.97
C LYS A 19 21.60 10.93 -23.85
N THR A 20 21.20 10.55 -22.64
CA THR A 20 20.13 9.56 -22.43
C THR A 20 18.73 10.19 -22.49
N LEU A 21 18.59 11.48 -22.16
CA LEU A 21 17.33 12.24 -22.15
C LEU A 21 16.39 12.01 -23.36
N PRO A 22 16.85 12.01 -24.63
CA PRO A 22 15.96 11.76 -25.79
C PRO A 22 15.45 10.32 -25.88
N GLN A 23 16.31 9.34 -25.58
CA GLN A 23 15.93 7.92 -25.55
C GLN A 23 14.97 7.64 -24.39
N THR A 24 15.26 8.18 -23.20
CA THR A 24 14.39 8.11 -22.02
C THR A 24 13.01 8.76 -22.28
N ALA A 25 12.97 9.87 -23.04
CA ALA A 25 11.71 10.52 -23.40
C ALA A 25 10.88 9.68 -24.39
N ALA A 26 11.52 9.09 -25.41
CA ALA A 26 10.85 8.20 -26.37
C ALA A 26 10.33 6.92 -25.69
N GLU A 27 11.12 6.31 -24.81
CA GLU A 27 10.73 5.16 -24.00
C GLU A 27 9.58 5.49 -23.05
N ALA A 28 9.60 6.68 -22.43
CA ALA A 28 8.50 7.13 -21.58
C ALA A 28 7.18 7.28 -22.34
N VAL A 29 7.21 7.78 -23.59
CA VAL A 29 6.01 7.88 -24.45
C VAL A 29 5.53 6.50 -24.90
N LYS A 30 6.44 5.62 -25.32
CA LYS A 30 6.12 4.23 -25.68
C LYS A 30 5.52 3.46 -24.50
N GLY A 31 6.09 3.63 -23.30
CA GLY A 31 5.60 3.04 -22.06
C GLY A 31 4.21 3.53 -21.67
N LYS A 32 3.91 4.83 -21.83
CA LYS A 32 2.56 5.36 -21.61
C LYS A 32 1.52 4.77 -22.55
N TYR A 33 1.87 4.58 -23.82
CA TYR A 33 0.99 3.95 -24.80
C TYR A 33 0.75 2.46 -24.49
N ALA A 34 1.80 1.73 -24.11
CA ALA A 34 1.69 0.33 -23.69
C ALA A 34 0.80 0.18 -22.45
N CYS A 35 1.04 1.01 -21.41
CA CYS A 35 0.22 1.08 -20.20
C CYS A 35 -1.26 1.37 -20.52
N TRP A 36 -1.52 2.31 -21.44
CA TRP A 36 -2.89 2.59 -21.87
C TRP A 36 -3.56 1.37 -22.50
N LYS A 37 -2.90 0.72 -23.47
CA LYS A 37 -3.43 -0.50 -24.12
C LYS A 37 -3.68 -1.63 -23.11
N ALA A 38 -2.71 -1.91 -22.25
CA ALA A 38 -2.82 -2.96 -21.26
C ALA A 38 -3.92 -2.65 -20.23
N SER A 39 -4.06 -1.40 -19.81
CA SER A 39 -5.17 -0.97 -18.95
C SER A 39 -6.54 -1.20 -19.62
N GLN A 40 -6.68 -0.96 -20.94
CA GLN A 40 -7.95 -1.22 -21.65
C GLN A 40 -8.38 -2.69 -21.58
N LEU A 41 -7.44 -3.63 -21.60
CA LEU A 41 -7.73 -5.06 -21.48
C LEU A 41 -8.20 -5.40 -20.06
N LEU A 42 -7.54 -4.84 -19.04
CA LEU A 42 -7.83 -5.11 -17.63
C LEU A 42 -9.17 -4.51 -17.16
N ILE A 43 -9.61 -3.40 -17.76
CA ILE A 43 -10.86 -2.72 -17.37
C ILE A 43 -12.11 -3.22 -18.10
N LYS A 44 -11.97 -4.22 -18.98
CA LYS A 44 -13.04 -4.72 -19.86
C LYS A 44 -14.20 -5.31 -19.07
N GLU A 45 -13.93 -6.19 -18.10
CA GLU A 45 -14.94 -6.85 -17.30
C GLU A 45 -15.16 -6.13 -15.95
N GLN A 46 -16.13 -5.23 -15.93
CA GLN A 46 -16.46 -4.45 -14.73
C GLN A 46 -17.34 -5.24 -13.76
N ARG A 47 -17.05 -5.09 -12.47
CA ARG A 47 -17.88 -5.58 -11.36
C ARG A 47 -18.65 -4.44 -10.73
N SER A 48 -19.92 -4.68 -10.40
CA SER A 48 -20.71 -3.73 -9.61
C SER A 48 -20.17 -3.69 -8.17
N PHE A 49 -20.03 -2.49 -7.61
CA PHE A 49 -19.67 -2.32 -6.20
C PHE A 49 -20.82 -2.65 -5.24
N GLY A 50 -22.06 -2.79 -5.74
CA GLY A 50 -23.23 -2.91 -4.88
C GLY A 50 -23.59 -1.63 -4.10
N TRP A 51 -22.90 -0.52 -4.37
CA TRP A 51 -23.07 0.77 -3.69
C TRP A 51 -24.51 1.29 -3.75
N ARG A 52 -25.15 1.42 -2.58
CA ARG A 52 -26.50 1.98 -2.45
C ARG A 52 -26.46 3.44 -2.02
N GLU A 53 -26.82 4.36 -2.92
CA GLU A 53 -26.79 5.80 -2.60
C GLU A 53 -27.76 6.17 -1.46
N THR A 54 -28.89 5.46 -1.32
CA THR A 54 -29.82 5.66 -0.22
C THR A 54 -29.22 5.27 1.14
N ALA A 55 -28.42 4.20 1.18
CA ALA A 55 -27.69 3.79 2.37
C ALA A 55 -26.59 4.80 2.72
N ALA A 56 -25.84 5.25 1.72
CA ALA A 56 -24.82 6.30 1.90
C ALA A 56 -25.45 7.60 2.43
N TYR A 57 -26.58 8.03 1.86
CA TYR A 57 -27.32 9.20 2.35
C TYR A 57 -27.80 9.02 3.80
N SER A 58 -28.34 7.85 4.14
CA SER A 58 -28.77 7.55 5.51
C SER A 58 -27.60 7.58 6.50
N ILE A 59 -26.43 7.07 6.12
CA ILE A 59 -25.22 7.16 6.95
C ILE A 59 -24.80 8.62 7.14
N ARG A 60 -24.78 9.43 6.07
CA ARG A 60 -24.44 10.86 6.18
C ARG A 60 -25.37 11.59 7.16
N ASP A 61 -26.69 11.36 7.07
CA ASP A 61 -27.68 11.91 8.00
C ASP A 61 -27.48 11.46 9.46
N GLN A 62 -27.18 10.18 9.68
CA GLN A 62 -26.86 9.66 11.01
C GLN A 62 -25.60 10.29 11.60
N LEU A 63 -24.56 10.46 10.78
CA LEU A 63 -23.31 11.12 11.18
C LEU A 63 -23.52 12.60 11.51
N ASP A 64 -24.34 13.31 10.74
CA ASP A 64 -24.71 14.70 11.00
C ASP A 64 -25.46 14.85 12.33
N LYS A 65 -26.40 13.94 12.63
CA LYS A 65 -27.11 13.90 13.91
C LYS A 65 -26.15 13.62 15.07
N LEU A 66 -25.28 12.62 14.93
CA LEU A 66 -24.27 12.28 15.94
C LEU A 66 -23.34 13.47 16.26
N LEU A 67 -22.87 14.21 15.25
CA LEU A 67 -22.08 15.44 15.46
C LEU A 67 -22.90 16.51 16.18
N SER A 68 -24.15 16.72 15.77
CA SER A 68 -25.02 17.74 16.35
C SER A 68 -25.30 17.46 17.83
N ASP A 69 -25.58 16.20 18.18
CA ASP A 69 -25.84 15.77 19.55
C ASP A 69 -24.59 15.87 20.41
N ARG A 70 -23.42 15.47 19.88
CA ARG A 70 -22.14 15.65 20.59
C ARG A 70 -21.82 17.11 20.87
N ASN A 71 -22.06 18.00 19.91
CA ASN A 71 -21.85 19.43 20.11
C ASN A 71 -22.79 19.98 21.19
N ARG A 72 -24.08 19.58 21.17
CA ARG A 72 -25.06 19.95 22.21
C ARG A 72 -24.64 19.44 23.60
N ILE A 73 -24.23 18.17 23.71
CA ILE A 73 -23.80 17.59 24.98
C ILE A 73 -22.54 18.29 25.48
N ARG A 74 -21.57 18.60 24.61
CA ARG A 74 -20.36 19.35 24.99
C ARG A 74 -20.71 20.75 25.53
N ASP A 75 -21.68 21.42 24.93
CA ASP A 75 -22.11 22.75 25.35
C ASP A 75 -22.91 22.73 26.68
N ILE A 76 -23.57 21.61 26.99
CA ILE A 76 -24.32 21.39 28.24
C ILE A 76 -23.43 20.85 29.37
N ALA A 77 -22.49 19.97 29.05
CA ALA A 77 -21.64 19.23 29.97
C ALA A 77 -20.26 19.87 30.15
N PHE A 78 -20.23 21.12 30.63
CA PHE A 78 -19.06 21.61 31.35
C PHE A 78 -19.00 20.92 32.73
N GLY A 79 -18.39 19.72 32.80
CA GLY A 79 -17.86 19.18 34.06
C GLY A 79 -18.39 17.84 34.60
N LYS A 80 -19.11 17.00 33.84
CA LYS A 80 -19.41 15.62 34.26
C LYS A 80 -19.27 14.63 33.10
N GLU A 81 -18.21 13.83 33.12
CA GLU A 81 -18.15 12.59 32.34
C GLU A 81 -19.13 11.58 32.97
N GLU A 82 -20.21 11.25 32.25
CA GLU A 82 -21.05 10.11 32.64
C GLU A 82 -20.23 8.82 32.47
N ALA A 83 -20.08 8.07 33.57
CA ALA A 83 -19.42 6.77 33.55
C ALA A 83 -20.24 5.80 32.67
N ALA A 84 -19.57 5.18 31.69
CA ALA A 84 -20.19 4.17 30.84
C ALA A 84 -20.78 3.03 31.69
N ALA A 85 -21.93 2.50 31.26
CA ALA A 85 -22.55 1.36 31.92
C ALA A 85 -21.57 0.17 31.95
N PRO A 86 -21.47 -0.57 33.07
CA PRO A 86 -20.53 -1.67 33.19
C PRO A 86 -20.86 -2.79 32.20
N LEU A 87 -19.84 -3.25 31.47
CA LEU A 87 -19.97 -4.38 30.53
C LEU A 87 -20.48 -5.64 31.23
N SER A 88 -21.32 -6.41 30.51
CA SER A 88 -21.72 -7.75 30.94
C SER A 88 -20.50 -8.69 30.99
N PRO A 89 -20.55 -9.79 31.77
CA PRO A 89 -19.45 -10.76 31.80
C PRO A 89 -19.09 -11.33 30.43
N GLU A 90 -20.08 -11.58 29.58
CA GLU A 90 -19.88 -12.06 28.21
C GLU A 90 -19.19 -10.99 27.34
N ASP A 91 -19.64 -9.74 27.41
CA ASP A 91 -19.00 -8.64 26.67
C ASP A 91 -17.53 -8.45 27.09
N ARG A 92 -17.23 -8.59 28.39
CA ARG A 92 -15.85 -8.48 28.90
C ARG A 92 -14.95 -9.57 28.33
N ASP A 93 -15.45 -10.80 28.27
CA ASP A 93 -14.71 -11.94 27.72
C ASP A 93 -14.44 -11.74 26.22
N ILE A 94 -15.45 -11.34 25.44
CA ILE A 94 -15.30 -11.03 24.02
C ILE A 94 -14.28 -9.90 23.81
N VAL A 95 -14.37 -8.81 24.57
CA VAL A 95 -13.43 -7.68 24.48
C VAL A 95 -12.00 -8.12 24.81
N GLN A 96 -11.83 -8.97 25.83
CA GLN A 96 -10.53 -9.47 26.22
C GLN A 96 -9.92 -10.38 25.13
N GLN A 97 -10.69 -11.32 24.59
CA GLN A 97 -10.25 -12.20 23.50
C GLN A 97 -9.84 -11.41 22.25
N ILE A 98 -10.61 -10.39 21.88
CA ILE A 98 -10.28 -9.52 20.75
C ILE A 98 -8.98 -8.75 21.03
N ARG A 99 -8.82 -8.17 22.23
CA ARG A 99 -7.59 -7.44 22.60
C ARG A 99 -6.35 -8.33 22.56
N GLU A 100 -6.45 -9.56 23.04
CA GLU A 100 -5.36 -10.54 22.97
C GLU A 100 -5.01 -10.92 21.53
N SER A 101 -6.02 -11.17 20.70
CA SER A 101 -5.84 -11.48 19.28
C SER A 101 -5.18 -10.32 18.52
N VAL A 102 -5.58 -9.09 18.84
CA VAL A 102 -4.99 -7.88 18.26
C VAL A 102 -3.54 -7.72 18.69
N LEU A 103 -3.22 -7.95 19.97
CA LEU A 103 -1.84 -7.87 20.46
C LEU A 103 -0.94 -8.90 19.77
N GLN A 104 -1.42 -10.13 19.61
CA GLN A 104 -0.71 -11.21 18.90
C GLN A 104 -0.46 -10.87 17.43
N ALA A 105 -1.47 -10.37 16.73
CA ALA A 105 -1.38 -10.09 15.29
C ALA A 105 -0.67 -8.76 14.97
N ASN A 106 -0.63 -7.80 15.90
CA ASN A 106 0.02 -6.49 15.70
C ASN A 106 1.53 -6.50 15.96
N ARG A 107 2.15 -7.67 16.15
CA ARG A 107 3.58 -7.79 16.45
C ARG A 107 4.49 -7.23 15.36
N SER A 108 4.19 -7.52 14.10
CA SER A 108 4.99 -7.08 12.95
C SER A 108 4.13 -6.83 11.73
N ASN A 109 4.70 -6.20 10.69
CA ASN A 109 4.02 -6.01 9.43
C ASN A 109 3.57 -7.36 8.82
N ILE A 110 4.39 -8.41 8.96
CA ILE A 110 4.07 -9.75 8.44
C ILE A 110 2.82 -10.32 9.13
N THR A 111 2.78 -10.32 10.46
CA THR A 111 1.64 -10.90 11.20
C THR A 111 0.34 -10.12 10.98
N ARG A 112 0.43 -8.78 10.86
CA ARG A 112 -0.72 -7.93 10.54
C ARG A 112 -1.26 -8.20 9.15
N THR A 113 -0.36 -8.29 8.17
CA THR A 113 -0.70 -8.51 6.77
C THR A 113 -1.40 -9.85 6.59
N GLU A 114 -0.92 -10.90 7.26
CA GLU A 114 -1.56 -12.22 7.23
C GLU A 114 -2.95 -12.20 7.90
N ALA A 115 -3.07 -11.55 9.06
CA ALA A 115 -4.35 -11.46 9.77
C ALA A 115 -5.47 -10.80 8.94
N TYR A 116 -5.13 -9.80 8.12
CA TYR A 116 -6.06 -9.23 7.16
C TYR A 116 -6.47 -10.21 6.05
N TYR A 117 -5.54 -11.05 5.59
CA TYR A 117 -5.84 -12.04 4.58
C TYR A 117 -6.76 -13.13 5.11
N ASP A 118 -6.47 -13.64 6.31
CA ASP A 118 -7.29 -14.64 6.99
C ASP A 118 -8.74 -14.16 7.18
N CYS A 119 -8.92 -12.91 7.61
CA CYS A 119 -10.23 -12.29 7.73
C CYS A 119 -11.00 -12.29 6.39
N TYR A 120 -10.31 -11.96 5.29
CA TYR A 120 -10.94 -11.93 3.97
C TYR A 120 -11.27 -13.33 3.44
N ARG A 121 -10.37 -14.29 3.63
CA ARG A 121 -10.57 -15.68 3.20
C ARG A 121 -11.77 -16.32 3.88
N GLU A 122 -11.96 -16.07 5.19
CA GLU A 122 -13.11 -16.58 5.95
C GLU A 122 -14.39 -15.76 5.67
N PHE A 123 -14.27 -14.43 5.45
CA PHE A 123 -15.38 -13.52 5.19
C PHE A 123 -15.12 -12.61 3.97
N PRO A 124 -15.36 -13.11 2.74
CA PRO A 124 -15.08 -12.36 1.51
C PRO A 124 -15.86 -11.06 1.34
N GLU A 125 -16.92 -10.83 2.12
CA GLU A 125 -17.63 -9.54 2.17
C GLU A 125 -16.82 -8.44 2.88
N LEU A 126 -15.77 -8.78 3.64
CA LEU A 126 -14.86 -7.81 4.26
C LEU A 126 -13.83 -7.31 3.24
N HIS A 127 -14.30 -6.67 2.17
CA HIS A 127 -13.45 -6.18 1.07
C HIS A 127 -12.27 -5.33 1.56
N TRP A 128 -12.50 -4.48 2.56
CA TRP A 128 -11.43 -3.65 3.13
C TRP A 128 -10.29 -4.48 3.71
N SER A 129 -10.57 -5.66 4.27
CA SER A 129 -9.53 -6.55 4.80
C SER A 129 -8.57 -7.00 3.70
N PHE A 130 -9.08 -7.37 2.52
CA PHE A 130 -8.20 -7.73 1.40
C PHE A 130 -7.43 -6.53 0.84
N LEU A 131 -8.07 -5.37 0.78
CA LEU A 131 -7.38 -4.14 0.40
C LEU A 131 -6.23 -3.82 1.37
N ALA A 132 -6.49 -3.91 2.67
CA ALA A 132 -5.51 -3.68 3.72
C ALA A 132 -4.37 -4.70 3.66
N HIS A 133 -4.66 -5.98 3.38
CA HIS A 133 -3.65 -6.99 3.10
C HIS A 133 -2.71 -6.55 1.97
N MET A 134 -3.26 -6.22 0.81
CA MET A 134 -2.46 -5.87 -0.37
C MET A 134 -1.68 -4.56 -0.19
N VAL A 135 -2.26 -3.55 0.48
CA VAL A 135 -1.59 -2.30 0.80
C VAL A 135 -0.48 -2.51 1.85
N SER A 136 -0.71 -3.36 2.86
CA SER A 136 0.29 -3.63 3.90
C SER A 136 1.47 -4.44 3.36
N ARG A 137 1.26 -5.32 2.36
CA ARG A 137 2.36 -5.92 1.59
C ARG A 137 3.25 -4.89 0.91
N ASN A 138 2.64 -3.82 0.38
CA ASN A 138 3.41 -2.71 -0.19
C ASN A 138 4.25 -2.00 0.88
N ALA A 139 3.68 -1.78 2.06
CA ALA A 139 4.44 -1.21 3.16
C ALA A 139 5.62 -2.12 3.58
N GLY A 140 5.45 -3.44 3.56
CA GLY A 140 6.51 -4.41 3.87
C GLY A 140 7.74 -4.23 2.98
N TRP A 141 7.58 -4.23 1.66
CA TRP A 141 8.74 -4.03 0.76
C TRP A 141 9.29 -2.61 0.81
N ASN A 142 8.48 -1.59 1.07
CA ASN A 142 8.98 -0.23 1.32
C ASN A 142 9.90 -0.18 2.54
N MET A 143 9.58 -0.95 3.60
CA MET A 143 10.45 -1.05 4.77
C MET A 143 11.76 -1.77 4.46
N THR A 144 11.74 -2.89 3.74
CA THR A 144 12.98 -3.62 3.38
C THR A 144 13.86 -2.86 2.42
N ASP A 145 13.27 -2.11 1.49
CA ASP A 145 14.01 -1.33 0.50
C ASP A 145 14.95 -0.33 1.15
N LEU A 146 14.62 0.21 2.34
CA LEU A 146 15.50 1.09 3.12
C LEU A 146 16.87 0.46 3.42
N LYS A 147 16.95 -0.89 3.44
CA LYS A 147 18.18 -1.68 3.61
C LYS A 147 18.54 -2.48 2.35
N GLY A 148 17.84 -2.26 1.23
CA GLY A 148 18.11 -2.84 -0.08
C GLY A 148 19.15 -2.01 -0.85
N GLY A 149 19.85 -2.65 -1.80
CA GLY A 149 21.08 -2.07 -2.40
C GLY A 149 20.87 -0.69 -3.04
N LEU A 150 19.74 -0.46 -3.69
CA LEU A 150 19.48 0.80 -4.38
C LEU A 150 19.26 2.00 -3.44
N LEU A 151 18.57 1.79 -2.32
CA LEU A 151 18.15 2.89 -1.44
C LEU A 151 19.07 3.03 -0.22
N SER A 152 19.70 1.94 0.23
CA SER A 152 20.63 1.95 1.36
C SER A 152 21.82 2.89 1.14
N ASP A 153 22.24 3.02 -0.11
CA ASP A 153 23.43 3.80 -0.48
C ASP A 153 23.08 5.29 -0.67
N VAL A 154 21.81 5.61 -0.99
CA VAL A 154 21.35 6.99 -1.24
C VAL A 154 20.81 7.67 0.01
N VAL A 155 20.28 6.90 0.96
CA VAL A 155 19.60 7.41 2.16
C VAL A 155 20.49 7.21 3.37
N SER A 156 20.72 8.26 4.15
CA SER A 156 21.54 8.15 5.37
C SER A 156 20.94 7.17 6.38
N GLY A 157 21.80 6.52 7.17
CA GLY A 157 21.36 5.53 8.17
C GLY A 157 20.28 6.06 9.12
N GLN A 158 20.41 7.29 9.63
CA GLN A 158 19.39 7.88 10.50
C GLN A 158 18.05 8.08 9.78
N LEU A 159 18.07 8.54 8.52
CA LEU A 159 16.83 8.73 7.77
C LEU A 159 16.16 7.40 7.42
N GLN A 160 16.92 6.33 7.19
CA GLN A 160 16.37 4.97 7.05
C GLN A 160 15.62 4.53 8.31
N GLU A 161 16.22 4.72 9.50
CA GLU A 161 15.58 4.40 10.78
C GLU A 161 14.30 5.21 11.01
N ASP A 162 14.34 6.51 10.71
CA ASP A 162 13.19 7.40 10.86
C ASP A 162 12.06 7.01 9.89
N MET A 163 12.38 6.71 8.63
CA MET A 163 11.42 6.23 7.63
C MET A 163 10.80 4.89 8.02
N TYR A 164 11.62 3.93 8.49
CA TYR A 164 11.11 2.66 9.01
C TYR A 164 10.16 2.87 10.18
N GLN A 165 10.54 3.69 11.17
CA GLN A 165 9.68 4.03 12.31
C GLN A 165 8.34 4.63 11.89
N MET A 166 8.35 5.54 10.91
CA MET A 166 7.14 6.15 10.41
C MET A 166 6.22 5.13 9.72
N LEU A 167 6.79 4.28 8.85
CA LEU A 167 6.04 3.23 8.16
C LEU A 167 5.48 2.21 9.15
N GLU A 168 6.30 1.70 10.05
CA GLU A 168 5.90 0.67 11.03
C GLU A 168 4.83 1.20 11.97
N ARG A 169 5.03 2.41 12.52
CA ARG A 169 4.04 3.06 13.38
C ARG A 169 2.72 3.31 12.65
N SER A 170 2.76 3.75 11.38
CA SER A 170 1.54 3.95 10.60
C SER A 170 0.74 2.66 10.46
N ASN A 171 1.40 1.57 10.04
CA ASN A 171 0.76 0.27 9.84
C ASN A 171 0.23 -0.30 11.16
N ALA A 172 0.99 -0.21 12.26
CA ALA A 172 0.57 -0.69 13.56
C ALA A 172 -0.64 0.08 14.13
N LEU A 173 -0.69 1.40 13.92
CA LEU A 173 -1.81 2.25 14.35
C LEU A 173 -3.09 1.97 13.55
N ILE A 174 -2.97 1.81 12.22
CA ILE A 174 -4.08 1.43 11.35
C ILE A 174 -4.65 0.08 11.79
N PHE A 175 -3.77 -0.89 12.03
CA PHE A 175 -4.17 -2.22 12.46
C PHE A 175 -4.85 -2.23 13.82
N LEU A 176 -4.31 -1.48 14.78
CA LEU A 176 -4.90 -1.39 16.11
C LEU A 176 -6.31 -0.80 16.10
N ASP A 177 -6.62 0.10 15.16
CA ASP A 177 -7.96 0.66 15.03
C ASP A 177 -8.89 -0.26 14.23
N ALA A 178 -8.46 -0.76 13.07
CA ALA A 178 -9.33 -1.47 12.14
C ALA A 178 -9.52 -2.96 12.49
N TYR A 179 -8.48 -3.67 12.92
CA TYR A 179 -8.55 -5.11 13.14
C TYR A 179 -9.54 -5.53 14.24
N PRO A 180 -9.62 -4.85 15.40
CA PRO A 180 -10.67 -5.15 16.39
C PRO A 180 -12.09 -5.00 15.82
N GLN A 181 -12.31 -4.07 14.88
CA GLN A 181 -13.61 -3.90 14.23
C GLN A 181 -13.98 -5.10 13.36
N LEU A 182 -13.00 -5.63 12.60
CA LEU A 182 -13.16 -6.83 11.80
C LEU A 182 -13.47 -8.04 12.69
N LEU A 183 -12.69 -8.24 13.76
CA LEU A 183 -12.92 -9.31 14.72
C LEU A 183 -14.31 -9.19 15.38
N LEU A 184 -14.73 -7.98 15.75
CA LEU A 184 -16.05 -7.76 16.34
C LEU A 184 -17.18 -8.16 15.38
N TYR A 185 -17.03 -7.89 14.08
CA TYR A 185 -17.96 -8.39 13.06
C TYR A 185 -17.94 -9.91 12.97
N ILE A 186 -16.76 -10.54 12.98
CA ILE A 186 -16.61 -12.00 12.94
C ILE A 186 -17.29 -12.66 14.15
N HIS A 187 -17.07 -12.13 15.36
CA HIS A 187 -17.76 -12.59 16.57
C HIS A 187 -19.28 -12.36 16.47
N SER A 188 -19.72 -11.21 15.94
CA SER A 188 -21.15 -10.93 15.71
C SER A 188 -21.78 -11.96 14.78
N ARG A 189 -21.08 -12.35 13.71
CA ARG A 189 -21.50 -13.40 12.78
C ARG A 189 -21.61 -14.76 13.46
N LYS A 190 -20.63 -15.14 14.27
CA LYS A 190 -20.60 -16.41 15.01
C LYS A 190 -21.74 -16.50 16.05
N LEU A 191 -22.07 -15.40 16.72
CA LEU A 191 -23.16 -15.35 17.70
C LEU A 191 -24.55 -15.08 17.10
N GLY A 192 -24.64 -14.69 15.83
CA GLY A 192 -25.90 -14.35 15.17
C GLY A 192 -26.54 -13.04 15.65
N ARG A 193 -25.80 -12.17 16.34
CA ARG A 193 -26.27 -10.86 16.83
C ARG A 193 -25.20 -9.80 16.71
N SER A 194 -25.61 -8.54 16.53
CA SER A 194 -24.69 -7.40 16.46
C SER A 194 -24.01 -7.15 17.82
N LEU A 195 -22.69 -6.97 17.80
CA LEU A 195 -21.88 -6.58 18.95
C LEU A 195 -21.32 -5.15 18.85
N PHE A 196 -21.79 -4.34 17.89
CA PHE A 196 -21.21 -3.00 17.61
C PHE A 196 -21.40 -1.97 18.72
N HIS A 197 -22.17 -2.27 19.78
CA HIS A 197 -22.15 -1.50 21.03
C HIS A 197 -20.79 -1.55 21.73
N LEU A 198 -19.93 -2.54 21.43
CA LEU A 198 -18.59 -2.70 21.98
C LEU A 198 -17.50 -1.93 21.21
N LEU A 199 -17.80 -1.28 20.08
CA LEU A 199 -16.83 -0.47 19.34
C LEU A 199 -16.06 0.56 20.23
N PRO A 200 -16.71 1.26 21.19
CA PRO A 200 -16.01 2.18 22.08
C PRO A 200 -14.94 1.53 22.97
N GLU A 201 -15.08 0.24 23.30
CA GLU A 201 -14.09 -0.50 24.11
C GLU A 201 -12.77 -0.70 23.37
N PHE A 202 -12.80 -0.60 22.04
CA PHE A 202 -11.62 -0.61 21.17
C PHE A 202 -11.20 0.80 20.73
N ARG A 203 -11.85 1.84 21.28
CA ARG A 203 -11.59 3.27 20.98
C ARG A 203 -11.77 3.64 19.52
N VAL A 204 -12.60 2.86 18.82
CA VAL A 204 -12.99 3.14 17.45
C VAL A 204 -13.79 4.42 17.42
N SER A 205 -13.52 5.29 16.45
CA SER A 205 -14.28 6.54 16.29
C SER A 205 -15.77 6.26 16.16
N ALA A 206 -16.61 7.08 16.79
CA ALA A 206 -18.06 6.96 16.62
C ALA A 206 -18.50 7.15 15.16
N PHE A 207 -17.64 7.71 14.31
CA PHE A 207 -17.82 7.74 12.87
C PHE A 207 -18.11 6.35 12.28
N MET A 208 -17.48 5.28 12.79
CA MET A 208 -17.62 3.94 12.22
C MET A 208 -18.91 3.22 12.59
N ARG A 209 -19.61 3.66 13.65
CA ARG A 209 -20.78 2.94 14.16
C ARG A 209 -21.92 2.81 13.11
N PRO A 210 -22.35 3.89 12.42
CA PRO A 210 -23.38 3.79 11.39
C PRO A 210 -23.00 2.86 10.24
N PHE A 211 -21.72 2.78 9.87
CA PHE A 211 -21.25 1.90 8.80
C PHE A 211 -21.37 0.43 9.19
N TRP A 212 -20.94 0.07 10.40
CA TRP A 212 -21.04 -1.30 10.89
C TRP A 212 -22.48 -1.75 11.10
N GLU A 213 -23.32 -0.90 11.69
CA GLU A 213 -24.75 -1.18 11.87
C GLU A 213 -25.46 -1.37 10.52
N ARG A 214 -25.12 -0.57 9.51
CA ARG A 214 -25.66 -0.73 8.17
C ARG A 214 -25.14 -1.99 7.48
N PHE A 215 -23.83 -2.25 7.57
CA PHE A 215 -23.21 -3.44 7.01
C PHE A 215 -23.77 -4.72 7.62
N TRP A 216 -24.13 -4.69 8.92
CA TRP A 216 -24.80 -5.79 9.62
C TRP A 216 -26.10 -6.24 8.92
N ILE A 217 -26.84 -5.30 8.34
CA ILE A 217 -28.14 -5.54 7.73
C ILE A 217 -28.00 -5.81 6.23
N GLU A 218 -27.20 -5.00 5.52
CA GLU A 218 -27.22 -4.95 4.06
C GLU A 218 -26.05 -5.64 3.37
N ARG A 219 -24.94 -5.87 4.09
CA ARG A 219 -23.67 -6.39 3.53
C ARG A 219 -23.12 -5.56 2.35
N ASP A 220 -23.33 -4.24 2.37
CA ASP A 220 -22.72 -3.32 1.39
C ASP A 220 -21.22 -3.15 1.70
N SER A 221 -20.42 -4.00 1.05
CA SER A 221 -18.97 -4.09 1.25
C SER A 221 -18.24 -2.83 0.78
N ALA A 222 -18.77 -2.14 -0.23
CA ALA A 222 -18.18 -0.89 -0.73
C ALA A 222 -18.38 0.25 0.24
N LEU A 223 -19.59 0.37 0.81
CA LEU A 223 -19.89 1.41 1.77
C LEU A 223 -19.08 1.24 3.07
N LEU A 224 -18.98 0.00 3.58
CA LEU A 224 -18.12 -0.29 4.74
C LEU A 224 -16.64 0.03 4.44
N ALA A 225 -16.13 -0.40 3.28
CA ALA A 225 -14.73 -0.16 2.92
C ALA A 225 -14.41 1.34 2.80
N VAL A 226 -15.32 2.14 2.22
CA VAL A 226 -15.18 3.59 2.19
C VAL A 226 -15.16 4.18 3.60
N GLY A 227 -16.03 3.71 4.51
CA GLY A 227 -16.03 4.11 5.91
C GLY A 227 -14.68 3.84 6.58
N LEU A 228 -14.17 2.61 6.46
CA LEU A 228 -12.88 2.20 7.01
C LEU A 228 -11.71 3.00 6.41
N ILE A 229 -11.69 3.27 5.10
CA ILE A 229 -10.67 4.13 4.45
C ILE A 229 -10.69 5.54 5.04
N ILE A 230 -11.87 6.17 5.14
CA ILE A 230 -11.97 7.53 5.69
C ILE A 230 -11.50 7.54 7.15
N ASN A 231 -11.93 6.55 7.93
CA ASN A 231 -11.57 6.43 9.33
C ASN A 231 -10.06 6.24 9.53
N GLU A 232 -9.45 5.32 8.78
CA GLU A 232 -8.01 5.08 8.78
C GLU A 232 -7.22 6.36 8.49
N GLN A 233 -7.57 7.05 7.40
CA GLN A 233 -6.83 8.22 6.94
C GLN A 233 -6.93 9.39 7.92
N ASN A 234 -8.07 9.57 8.59
CA ASN A 234 -8.22 10.55 9.66
C ASN A 234 -7.54 10.10 10.97
N TYR A 235 -7.51 8.79 11.25
CA TYR A 235 -6.89 8.24 12.45
C TYR A 235 -5.38 8.50 12.48
N ILE A 236 -4.71 8.30 11.34
CA ILE A 236 -3.27 8.52 11.19
C ILE A 236 -2.90 10.00 11.04
N GLU A 237 -3.81 10.86 10.55
CA GLU A 237 -3.52 12.27 10.27
C GLU A 237 -2.94 12.98 11.50
N GLY A 238 -3.65 12.96 12.63
CA GLY A 238 -3.17 13.62 13.84
C GLY A 238 -2.15 12.80 14.65
N ARG A 239 -1.93 11.52 14.34
CA ARG A 239 -1.06 10.61 15.12
C ARG A 239 0.31 10.40 14.52
N VAL A 240 0.41 10.48 13.20
CA VAL A 240 1.63 10.28 12.43
C VAL A 240 1.90 11.49 11.55
N ILE A 241 0.96 11.87 10.68
CA ILE A 241 1.23 12.88 9.64
C ILE A 241 1.54 14.24 10.27
N GLN A 242 0.78 14.66 11.27
CA GLN A 242 0.96 15.92 11.98
C GLN A 242 1.95 15.83 13.15
N ASN A 243 2.54 14.65 13.40
CA ASN A 243 3.51 14.49 14.47
C ASN A 243 4.76 15.34 14.16
N SER A 244 5.17 16.18 15.10
CA SER A 244 6.28 17.13 14.92
C SER A 244 7.61 16.45 14.63
N TYR A 245 7.85 15.25 15.18
CA TYR A 245 9.04 14.46 14.91
C TYR A 245 9.11 14.03 13.44
N PHE A 246 8.06 13.39 12.92
CA PHE A 246 8.04 12.93 11.52
C PHE A 246 7.96 14.08 10.52
N GLN A 247 7.26 15.18 10.86
CA GLN A 247 7.26 16.39 10.06
C GLN A 247 8.67 16.93 9.85
N LYS A 248 9.41 17.11 10.95
CA LYS A 248 10.75 17.69 10.93
C LYS A 248 11.78 16.76 10.28
N ASN A 249 11.75 15.47 10.61
CA ASN A 249 12.83 14.56 10.26
C ASN A 249 12.60 13.83 8.91
N ILE A 250 11.36 13.72 8.44
CA ILE A 250 11.02 12.94 7.23
C ILE A 250 10.28 13.80 6.22
N LEU A 251 9.08 14.28 6.55
CA LEU A 251 8.17 14.87 5.56
C LEU A 251 8.70 16.19 4.96
N GLN A 252 9.52 16.92 5.70
CA GLN A 252 10.19 18.14 5.23
C GLN A 252 11.60 17.88 4.66
N SER A 253 12.07 16.64 4.67
CA SER A 253 13.39 16.29 4.13
C SER A 253 13.42 16.42 2.60
N PRO A 254 14.44 17.07 2.01
CA PRO A 254 14.61 17.14 0.55
C PRO A 254 14.67 15.76 -0.11
N VAL A 255 15.21 14.75 0.59
CA VAL A 255 15.29 13.36 0.10
C VAL A 255 13.90 12.74 0.01
N PHE A 256 13.00 13.03 0.96
CA PHE A 256 11.62 12.55 0.93
C PHE A 256 10.79 13.25 -0.17
N ALA A 257 11.02 14.55 -0.38
CA ALA A 257 10.43 15.28 -1.51
C ALA A 257 10.92 14.71 -2.85
N LEU A 258 12.20 14.32 -2.92
CA LEU A 258 12.79 13.66 -4.07
C LEU A 258 12.20 12.26 -4.29
N HIS A 259 12.03 11.46 -3.23
CA HIS A 259 11.36 10.16 -3.25
C HIS A 259 9.93 10.25 -3.81
N SER A 260 9.17 11.26 -3.35
CA SER A 260 7.82 11.56 -3.87
C SER A 260 7.86 11.99 -5.34
N ARG A 261 8.82 12.84 -5.73
CA ARG A 261 9.03 13.28 -7.12
C ARG A 261 9.49 12.16 -8.06
N PHE A 262 10.18 11.16 -7.54
CA PHE A 262 10.54 9.95 -8.26
C PHE A 262 9.38 8.96 -8.40
N GLN A 263 8.20 9.30 -7.89
CA GLN A 263 7.00 8.48 -7.88
C GLN A 263 7.23 7.19 -7.10
N MET A 264 7.95 7.22 -5.97
CA MET A 264 8.17 6.00 -5.17
C MET A 264 7.03 5.72 -4.18
N ASN A 265 6.08 6.66 -4.02
CA ASN A 265 4.83 6.46 -3.27
C ASN A 265 3.80 5.67 -4.10
N GLN A 266 4.21 4.55 -4.68
CA GLN A 266 3.34 3.68 -5.47
C GLN A 266 2.70 2.63 -4.58
N VAL A 267 1.44 2.33 -4.85
CA VAL A 267 0.81 1.12 -4.35
C VAL A 267 0.43 0.26 -5.54
N ILE A 268 1.01 -0.93 -5.59
CA ILE A 268 0.88 -1.87 -6.70
C ILE A 268 0.38 -3.23 -6.23
N PHE A 269 -0.38 -3.91 -7.07
CA PHE A 269 -0.95 -5.24 -6.87
C PHE A 269 -0.50 -6.12 -8.04
N PRO A 270 0.40 -7.09 -7.82
CA PRO A 270 0.74 -8.09 -8.82
C PRO A 270 -0.45 -8.97 -9.15
N MET A 271 -0.50 -9.44 -10.39
CA MET A 271 -1.54 -10.36 -10.86
C MET A 271 -0.91 -11.64 -11.40
N LEU A 272 -1.35 -12.78 -10.88
CA LEU A 272 -1.06 -14.07 -11.49
C LEU A 272 -2.12 -14.43 -12.55
N VAL A 273 -1.67 -15.06 -13.63
CA VAL A 273 -2.53 -15.60 -14.68
C VAL A 273 -3.11 -16.92 -14.18
N GLN A 274 -4.43 -16.99 -14.05
CA GLN A 274 -5.09 -18.28 -13.95
C GLN A 274 -5.05 -18.92 -15.35
N PRO A 275 -4.60 -20.17 -15.50
CA PRO A 275 -4.70 -20.87 -16.77
C PRO A 275 -6.19 -20.95 -17.16
N ASP A 276 -6.52 -20.50 -18.38
CA ASP A 276 -7.88 -20.56 -18.91
C ASP A 276 -8.37 -22.02 -18.89
N ALA A 277 -9.27 -22.35 -17.95
CA ALA A 277 -9.90 -23.66 -17.87
C ALA A 277 -10.74 -24.01 -19.13
N SER A 278 -11.01 -23.04 -20.00
CA SER A 278 -11.75 -23.19 -21.24
C SER A 278 -10.90 -23.56 -22.46
N LYS A 279 -9.56 -23.64 -22.33
CA LYS A 279 -8.65 -24.02 -23.43
C LYS A 279 -7.98 -25.40 -23.25
N ALA A 280 -8.32 -26.12 -22.19
CA ALA A 280 -7.72 -27.43 -21.91
C ALA A 280 -8.27 -28.57 -22.81
N ASP A 281 -9.30 -28.32 -23.62
CA ASP A 281 -9.99 -29.33 -24.43
C ASP A 281 -9.72 -29.21 -25.95
N GLU A 282 -8.82 -28.33 -26.40
CA GLU A 282 -8.41 -28.27 -27.81
C GLU A 282 -7.08 -29.01 -28.01
N ASP A 283 -7.19 -30.16 -28.69
CA ASP A 283 -6.10 -31.02 -29.18
C ASP A 283 -5.03 -30.18 -29.92
N PRO A 284 -3.72 -30.32 -29.63
CA PRO A 284 -2.70 -29.50 -30.28
C PRO A 284 -2.49 -29.98 -31.71
N GLY A 285 -3.29 -29.43 -32.62
CA GLY A 285 -3.16 -29.63 -34.06
C GLY A 285 -1.92 -28.93 -34.61
N GLU A 286 -1.07 -29.71 -35.28
CA GLU A 286 0.09 -29.28 -36.05
C GLU A 286 -0.28 -28.14 -37.03
N ASN A 287 0.08 -26.89 -36.71
CA ASN A 287 0.28 -25.79 -37.67
C ASN A 287 0.85 -24.55 -36.93
N GLU A 288 2.09 -24.61 -36.48
CA GLU A 288 2.88 -23.42 -36.17
C GLU A 288 4.04 -23.32 -37.16
N ALA A 289 3.74 -22.71 -38.31
CA ALA A 289 4.74 -22.12 -39.17
C ALA A 289 4.25 -20.73 -39.58
N ASP A 290 5.07 -19.74 -39.25
CA ASP A 290 5.05 -18.37 -39.78
C ASP A 290 4.10 -17.36 -39.12
N SER A 291 4.51 -16.86 -37.94
CA SER A 291 4.26 -15.46 -37.57
C SER A 291 5.37 -14.92 -36.66
N GLY A 292 6.21 -14.05 -37.25
CA GLY A 292 7.07 -13.02 -36.68
C GLY A 292 7.48 -13.07 -35.20
N GLU A 293 8.80 -13.12 -35.00
CA GLU A 293 9.54 -12.76 -33.78
C GLU A 293 9.07 -11.42 -33.17
N ASN A 294 8.17 -11.45 -32.19
CA ASN A 294 8.02 -10.40 -31.17
C ASN A 294 7.12 -10.73 -29.96
N ASP A 295 6.72 -11.98 -29.75
CA ASP A 295 6.06 -12.40 -28.51
C ASP A 295 7.01 -13.27 -27.67
N GLN A 296 7.94 -12.64 -26.96
CA GLN A 296 8.44 -13.18 -25.69
C GLN A 296 7.39 -12.91 -24.61
N ALA A 297 6.21 -13.50 -24.78
CA ALA A 297 5.19 -13.58 -23.76
C ALA A 297 5.77 -14.37 -22.57
N CYS A 298 5.66 -13.80 -21.36
CA CYS A 298 6.08 -14.39 -20.09
C CYS A 298 5.76 -15.90 -20.00
N PRO A 299 6.75 -16.80 -20.11
CA PRO A 299 6.50 -18.23 -20.00
C PRO A 299 6.53 -18.67 -18.52
N GLU A 300 5.86 -17.90 -17.65
CA GLU A 300 5.49 -18.23 -16.25
C GLU A 300 4.76 -17.01 -15.61
N GLY A 301 3.43 -17.10 -15.50
CA GLY A 301 2.70 -16.64 -14.32
C GLY A 301 2.19 -15.20 -14.21
N CYS A 302 2.92 -14.13 -14.58
CA CYS A 302 2.48 -12.76 -14.21
C CYS A 302 1.82 -11.97 -15.36
N ARG A 303 0.58 -11.52 -15.18
CA ARG A 303 -0.18 -10.66 -16.14
C ARG A 303 0.15 -9.16 -16.00
N GLY A 304 1.23 -8.82 -15.30
CA GLY A 304 1.63 -7.46 -14.96
C GLY A 304 1.14 -7.02 -13.57
N MET A 305 1.47 -5.78 -13.21
CA MET A 305 1.08 -5.15 -11.94
C MET A 305 0.06 -4.04 -12.21
N VAL A 306 -0.96 -3.94 -11.36
CA VAL A 306 -1.88 -2.79 -11.37
C VAL A 306 -1.66 -1.90 -10.16
N GLY A 307 -2.06 -0.64 -10.19
CA GLY A 307 -1.89 0.23 -9.04
C GLY A 307 -2.02 1.70 -9.38
N LEU A 308 -1.59 2.53 -8.44
CA LEU A 308 -1.60 3.99 -8.57
C LEU A 308 -0.37 4.60 -7.89
N ILE A 309 -0.12 5.86 -8.23
CA ILE A 309 0.92 6.69 -7.64
C ILE A 309 0.23 7.80 -6.83
N LEU A 310 0.67 8.00 -5.58
CA LEU A 310 0.24 9.10 -4.74
C LEU A 310 1.22 10.27 -4.88
N GLU A 311 0.72 11.45 -5.20
CA GLU A 311 1.58 12.62 -5.48
C GLU A 311 1.95 13.35 -4.19
N HIS A 312 0.97 13.64 -3.31
CA HIS A 312 1.19 14.37 -2.06
C HIS A 312 0.69 13.57 -0.85
N PHE A 313 1.61 12.80 -0.25
CA PHE A 313 1.30 12.02 0.94
C PHE A 313 0.81 12.85 2.13
N SER A 314 1.16 14.14 2.26
CA SER A 314 0.68 14.99 3.35
C SER A 314 -0.78 15.43 3.20
N ASN A 315 -1.40 15.29 2.02
CA ASN A 315 -2.76 15.73 1.77
C ASN A 315 -3.80 14.65 2.15
N LEU A 316 -4.56 14.89 3.22
CA LEU A 316 -5.59 13.97 3.71
C LEU A 316 -6.67 13.62 2.67
N GLU A 317 -7.15 14.61 1.91
CA GLU A 317 -8.21 14.38 0.92
C GLU A 317 -7.69 13.54 -0.26
N GLU A 318 -6.46 13.83 -0.70
CA GLU A 318 -5.78 13.02 -1.72
C GLU A 318 -5.62 11.57 -1.27
N ARG A 319 -5.18 11.34 -0.02
CA ARG A 319 -5.04 9.98 0.51
C ARG A 319 -6.37 9.23 0.62
N ILE A 320 -7.45 9.91 1.02
CA ILE A 320 -8.80 9.31 1.06
C ILE A 320 -9.25 8.90 -0.35
N GLU A 321 -9.14 9.78 -1.34
CA GLU A 321 -9.50 9.46 -2.72
C GLU A 321 -8.60 8.38 -3.32
N PHE A 322 -7.30 8.38 -2.97
CA PHE A 322 -6.35 7.35 -3.36
C PHE A 322 -6.75 5.97 -2.81
N GLY A 323 -7.10 5.87 -1.52
CA GLY A 323 -7.60 4.63 -0.93
C GLY A 323 -8.88 4.12 -1.61
N LYS A 324 -9.82 5.02 -1.92
CA LYS A 324 -11.04 4.66 -2.68
C LYS A 324 -10.72 4.21 -4.10
N ALA A 325 -9.73 4.83 -4.75
CA ALA A 325 -9.32 4.48 -6.10
C ALA A 325 -8.66 3.08 -6.13
N LEU A 326 -7.81 2.76 -5.14
CA LEU A 326 -7.25 1.42 -4.96
C LEU A 326 -8.33 0.36 -4.71
N TYR A 327 -9.32 0.67 -3.85
CA TYR A 327 -10.49 -0.18 -3.68
C TYR A 327 -11.22 -0.42 -5.01
N ALA A 328 -11.41 0.66 -5.79
CA ALA A 328 -12.11 0.60 -7.06
C ALA A 328 -11.34 -0.20 -8.13
N ILE A 329 -10.01 -0.21 -8.09
CA ILE A 329 -9.18 -1.10 -8.92
C ILE A 329 -9.39 -2.55 -8.51
N LEU A 330 -9.19 -2.85 -7.23
CA LEU A 330 -9.19 -4.21 -6.72
C LEU A 330 -10.55 -4.90 -6.84
N PHE A 331 -11.63 -4.19 -6.51
CA PHE A 331 -12.99 -4.77 -6.50
C PHE A 331 -13.86 -4.35 -7.69
N GLY A 332 -13.39 -3.44 -8.55
CA GLY A 332 -14.18 -2.91 -9.66
C GLY A 332 -13.98 -3.63 -10.98
N TYR A 333 -12.96 -4.48 -11.08
CA TYR A 333 -12.62 -5.24 -12.29
C TYR A 333 -12.42 -6.72 -11.95
N LYS A 334 -13.00 -7.60 -12.76
CA LYS A 334 -13.04 -9.04 -12.48
C LYS A 334 -11.68 -9.70 -12.62
N ASP A 335 -11.00 -9.47 -13.76
CA ASP A 335 -9.68 -10.02 -14.04
C ASP A 335 -8.64 -9.54 -13.02
N VAL A 336 -8.75 -8.27 -12.59
CA VAL A 336 -7.89 -7.71 -11.55
C VAL A 336 -8.10 -8.43 -10.22
N LEU A 337 -9.35 -8.57 -9.75
CA LEU A 337 -9.58 -9.27 -8.48
C LEU A 337 -9.02 -10.69 -8.54
N ALA A 338 -9.40 -11.46 -9.57
CA ALA A 338 -9.01 -12.86 -9.69
C ALA A 338 -7.47 -13.06 -9.74
N GLY A 339 -6.77 -12.19 -10.47
CA GLY A 339 -5.31 -12.25 -10.57
C GLY A 339 -4.61 -11.83 -9.28
N VAL A 340 -5.14 -10.83 -8.56
CA VAL A 340 -4.57 -10.40 -7.27
C VAL A 340 -4.88 -11.41 -6.16
N GLU A 341 -6.05 -12.03 -6.16
CA GLU A 341 -6.39 -13.13 -5.24
C GLU A 341 -5.47 -14.34 -5.46
N ALA A 342 -5.24 -14.73 -6.72
CA ALA A 342 -4.29 -15.80 -7.05
C ALA A 342 -2.88 -15.46 -6.55
N PHE A 343 -2.41 -14.24 -6.78
CA PHE A 343 -1.14 -13.76 -6.25
C PHE A 343 -1.05 -13.88 -4.73
N ALA A 344 -2.05 -13.38 -4.01
CA ALA A 344 -2.07 -13.42 -2.54
C ALA A 344 -2.11 -14.86 -1.99
N ALA A 345 -2.76 -15.78 -2.71
CA ALA A 345 -2.86 -17.19 -2.32
C ALA A 345 -1.55 -17.98 -2.55
N GLU A 346 -0.83 -17.69 -3.64
CA GLU A 346 0.37 -18.44 -4.02
C GLU A 346 1.67 -17.85 -3.46
N THR A 347 1.66 -16.56 -3.08
CA THR A 347 2.86 -15.84 -2.66
C THR A 347 2.86 -15.57 -1.16
N VAL A 348 3.76 -16.21 -0.43
CA VAL A 348 3.96 -15.94 1.00
C VAL A 348 4.53 -14.53 1.20
N HIS A 349 3.96 -13.78 2.14
CA HIS A 349 4.45 -12.44 2.44
C HIS A 349 5.67 -12.48 3.38
N LEU A 350 6.79 -11.94 2.90
CA LEU A 350 8.07 -11.81 3.60
C LEU A 350 8.54 -10.35 3.67
N GLY A 351 7.80 -9.44 3.04
CA GLY A 351 8.16 -8.04 2.91
C GLY A 351 9.22 -7.77 1.85
N SER A 352 9.48 -8.68 0.90
CA SER A 352 10.52 -8.48 -0.13
C SER A 352 9.91 -8.14 -1.50
N ARG A 353 10.62 -7.34 -2.30
CA ARG A 353 10.26 -7.12 -3.71
C ARG A 353 10.43 -8.35 -4.59
N GLU A 354 11.19 -9.36 -4.15
CA GLU A 354 11.28 -10.63 -4.85
C GLU A 354 9.90 -11.28 -5.01
N GLU A 355 8.97 -11.06 -4.05
CA GLU A 355 7.58 -11.52 -4.15
C GLU A 355 6.86 -10.92 -5.37
N TYR A 356 7.11 -9.64 -5.65
CA TYR A 356 6.43 -8.90 -6.71
C TYR A 356 7.09 -9.12 -8.07
N TRP A 357 8.42 -9.26 -8.08
CA TRP A 357 9.21 -9.28 -9.30
C TRP A 357 10.48 -10.17 -9.19
N PRO A 358 10.33 -11.50 -9.12
CA PRO A 358 11.45 -12.42 -8.86
C PRO A 358 12.50 -12.47 -9.97
N LYS A 359 12.16 -12.00 -11.18
CA LYS A 359 13.10 -11.83 -12.32
C LYS A 359 13.91 -10.53 -12.24
N LEU A 360 13.63 -9.66 -11.29
CA LEU A 360 14.29 -8.37 -11.11
C LEU A 360 14.97 -8.26 -9.75
N PHE A 361 14.39 -8.84 -8.71
CA PHE A 361 14.90 -8.81 -7.34
C PHE A 361 15.31 -10.20 -6.84
N THR A 362 16.18 -10.22 -5.83
CA THR A 362 16.58 -11.43 -5.09
C THR A 362 16.79 -11.08 -3.61
N ARG A 363 16.40 -11.98 -2.71
CA ARG A 363 16.78 -11.92 -1.29
C ARG A 363 18.21 -12.39 -1.02
N ASP A 364 18.83 -13.12 -1.94
CA ASP A 364 20.20 -13.58 -1.74
C ASP A 364 21.19 -12.44 -1.99
N LYS A 365 21.74 -11.89 -0.90
CA LYS A 365 22.75 -10.82 -0.93
C LYS A 365 24.00 -11.21 -1.72
N LYS A 366 24.38 -12.49 -1.76
CA LYS A 366 25.59 -12.95 -2.48
C LYS A 366 25.35 -13.06 -3.98
N ALA A 367 24.14 -13.42 -4.38
CA ALA A 367 23.75 -13.50 -5.79
C ALA A 367 23.21 -12.16 -6.34
N ALA A 368 23.04 -11.15 -5.48
CA ALA A 368 22.59 -9.84 -5.89
C ALA A 368 23.67 -9.06 -6.65
N LEU A 369 23.23 -8.21 -7.56
CA LEU A 369 24.05 -7.17 -8.13
C LEU A 369 24.52 -6.23 -7.02
N ASN A 370 25.80 -5.88 -7.06
CA ASN A 370 26.41 -4.89 -6.21
C ASN A 370 27.47 -4.18 -7.05
N SER A 371 27.05 -3.19 -7.82
CA SER A 371 27.91 -2.52 -8.80
C SER A 371 27.52 -1.05 -8.92
N PRO A 372 28.45 -0.11 -9.17
CA PRO A 372 28.10 1.30 -9.45
C PRO A 372 27.47 1.52 -10.84
N LEU A 373 26.98 0.46 -11.49
CA LEU A 373 26.43 0.45 -12.84
C LEU A 373 25.06 -0.25 -12.93
N GLU A 374 24.30 -0.30 -11.83
CA GLU A 374 23.01 -1.02 -11.80
C GLU A 374 21.99 -0.41 -12.76
N SER A 375 22.02 0.91 -12.95
CA SER A 375 21.18 1.60 -13.93
C SER A 375 21.47 1.13 -15.35
N THR A 376 22.74 0.88 -15.67
CA THR A 376 23.15 0.42 -17.00
C THR A 376 22.74 -1.03 -17.25
N GLU A 377 22.79 -1.89 -16.24
CA GLU A 377 22.27 -3.27 -16.37
C GLU A 377 20.75 -3.27 -16.58
N LEU A 378 20.00 -2.40 -15.90
CA LEU A 378 18.55 -2.25 -16.08
C LEU A 378 18.12 -1.78 -17.49
N LEU A 379 19.02 -1.11 -18.24
CA LEU A 379 18.77 -0.70 -19.62
C LEU A 379 19.02 -1.82 -20.65
N LYS A 380 19.81 -2.84 -20.31
CA LYS A 380 20.21 -3.89 -21.26
C LYS A 380 19.06 -4.85 -21.58
N SER A 381 18.20 -5.11 -20.61
CA SER A 381 17.11 -6.08 -20.74
C SER A 381 16.01 -5.75 -19.74
N GLU A 382 14.78 -6.13 -20.09
CA GLU A 382 13.62 -6.01 -19.18
C GLU A 382 13.82 -6.84 -17.91
N TRP A 383 14.44 -8.02 -18.02
CA TRP A 383 14.76 -8.88 -16.89
C TRP A 383 16.25 -8.87 -16.56
N LEU A 384 16.60 -9.10 -15.30
CA LEU A 384 17.99 -9.29 -14.90
C LEU A 384 18.28 -10.79 -14.79
N PRO A 385 19.38 -11.30 -15.40
CA PRO A 385 19.74 -12.69 -15.26
C PRO A 385 20.08 -13.01 -13.80
N GLU A 386 20.04 -14.29 -13.46
CA GLU A 386 20.50 -14.77 -12.16
C GLU A 386 21.96 -14.32 -11.89
N GLY A 387 22.26 -13.92 -10.66
CA GLY A 387 23.56 -13.31 -10.32
C GLY A 387 23.66 -11.80 -10.58
N LYS A 388 22.64 -11.19 -11.22
CA LYS A 388 22.59 -9.74 -11.48
C LYS A 388 21.29 -9.08 -11.02
N ARG A 389 20.46 -9.78 -10.24
CA ARG A 389 19.20 -9.24 -9.72
C ARG A 389 19.46 -8.24 -8.59
N LEU A 390 18.57 -7.29 -8.40
CA LEU A 390 18.69 -6.27 -7.37
C LEU A 390 18.41 -6.88 -5.98
N TYR A 391 19.17 -6.45 -4.98
CA TYR A 391 18.98 -6.94 -3.62
C TYR A 391 17.71 -6.37 -2.98
N SER A 392 16.81 -7.24 -2.51
CA SER A 392 15.66 -6.89 -1.68
C SER A 392 15.49 -7.95 -0.57
N PRO A 393 15.92 -7.68 0.67
CA PRO A 393 15.91 -8.64 1.76
C PRO A 393 14.50 -9.00 2.23
N ALA A 394 14.38 -10.03 3.08
CA ALA A 394 13.14 -10.23 3.85
C ALA A 394 13.10 -9.29 5.06
N LEU A 395 11.90 -8.89 5.49
CA LEU A 395 11.71 -7.92 6.56
C LEU A 395 12.35 -8.36 7.87
N SER A 396 12.19 -9.63 8.24
CA SER A 396 12.74 -10.21 9.46
C SER A 396 14.27 -10.29 9.48
N GLU A 397 14.95 -10.12 8.35
CA GLU A 397 16.42 -10.16 8.26
C GLU A 397 17.05 -8.81 8.53
N VAL A 398 16.31 -7.72 8.34
CA VAL A 398 16.84 -6.35 8.36
C VAL A 398 16.18 -5.46 9.41
N TRP A 399 15.00 -5.84 9.90
CA TRP A 399 14.27 -5.09 10.90
C TRP A 399 13.77 -6.00 12.03
N HIS A 400 13.73 -5.45 13.23
CA HIS A 400 13.22 -6.13 14.42
C HIS A 400 11.89 -5.51 14.84
N ASP A 401 11.06 -6.31 15.52
CA ASP A 401 9.81 -5.85 16.13
C ASP A 401 10.12 -4.70 17.09
N MET A 402 9.48 -3.54 16.89
CA MET A 402 9.71 -2.35 17.70
C MET A 402 8.49 -2.01 18.55
N PRO A 403 8.68 -1.76 19.86
CA PRO A 403 7.62 -1.18 20.66
C PRO A 403 7.35 0.25 20.18
N TYR A 404 6.09 0.61 20.02
CA TYR A 404 5.69 1.98 19.68
C TYR A 404 5.18 2.73 20.90
N GLU A 405 5.41 4.04 20.90
CA GLU A 405 4.99 4.94 21.99
C GLU A 405 3.47 4.84 22.28
N PRO A 406 3.05 5.19 23.51
CA PRO A 406 1.64 5.28 23.86
C PRO A 406 0.85 6.11 22.86
N ILE A 407 -0.33 5.59 22.51
CA ILE A 407 -1.16 6.13 21.45
C ILE A 407 -2.01 7.24 22.03
N THR A 408 -2.00 8.40 21.37
CA THR A 408 -2.83 9.53 21.77
C THR A 408 -4.31 9.16 21.67
N GLN A 409 -5.04 9.40 22.76
CA GLN A 409 -6.41 8.94 22.93
C GLN A 409 -7.37 10.10 22.66
N TYR A 410 -8.00 10.08 21.49
CA TYR A 410 -9.08 11.00 21.14
C TYR A 410 -9.86 10.46 19.95
N ASP A 411 -11.16 10.78 19.91
CA ASP A 411 -12.00 10.58 18.73
C ASP A 411 -11.74 11.73 17.75
N TRP A 412 -11.35 11.40 16.52
CA TRP A 412 -11.04 12.39 15.47
C TRP A 412 -12.30 12.99 14.84
N PHE A 413 -13.46 12.35 14.99
CA PHE A 413 -14.71 12.77 14.35
C PHE A 413 -15.33 13.98 15.06
N LYS A 414 -14.85 15.16 14.64
CA LYS A 414 -15.19 16.47 15.24
C LYS A 414 -15.78 17.46 14.26
N SER A 415 -15.81 17.15 12.96
CA SER A 415 -16.27 18.08 11.93
C SER A 415 -17.02 17.36 10.80
N LYS A 416 -17.82 18.13 10.05
CA LYS A 416 -18.60 17.62 8.91
C LYS A 416 -17.74 17.24 7.70
N LYS A 417 -16.49 17.68 7.62
CA LYS A 417 -15.62 17.46 6.45
C LYS A 417 -15.49 15.97 6.09
N ALA A 418 -15.46 15.08 7.08
CA ALA A 418 -15.40 13.63 6.84
C ALA A 418 -16.71 13.02 6.32
N ILE A 419 -17.86 13.67 6.57
CA ILE A 419 -19.17 13.24 6.06
C ILE A 419 -19.24 13.47 4.55
N ASP A 420 -18.73 14.62 4.08
CA ASP A 420 -18.69 14.97 2.66
C ASP A 420 -17.85 13.98 1.84
N GLN A 421 -16.92 13.29 2.50
CA GLN A 421 -16.06 12.28 1.91
C GLN A 421 -16.75 10.91 1.77
N VAL A 422 -17.94 10.69 2.32
CA VAL A 422 -18.67 9.42 2.15
C VAL A 422 -19.25 9.40 0.74
N THR A 423 -18.44 9.03 -0.26
CA THR A 423 -18.80 9.07 -1.69
C THR A 423 -18.45 7.76 -2.37
N ARG A 424 -19.17 7.46 -3.46
CA ARG A 424 -18.94 6.26 -4.26
C ARG A 424 -17.51 6.24 -4.81
N PRO A 425 -16.77 5.12 -4.69
CA PRO A 425 -15.45 4.98 -5.31
C PRO A 425 -15.49 5.19 -6.82
N LYS A 426 -14.53 5.96 -7.34
CA LYS A 426 -14.36 6.20 -8.79
C LYS A 426 -13.36 5.20 -9.35
N ARG A 427 -13.71 4.56 -10.47
CA ARG A 427 -12.82 3.63 -11.16
C ARG A 427 -11.78 4.38 -11.98
N PRO A 428 -10.47 4.21 -11.69
CA PRO A 428 -9.42 4.74 -12.56
C PRO A 428 -9.37 3.95 -13.87
N ILE A 429 -8.93 4.63 -14.93
CA ILE A 429 -8.80 4.06 -16.28
C ILE A 429 -7.35 3.62 -16.56
N PHE A 430 -6.38 4.35 -16.01
CA PHE A 430 -4.96 4.03 -16.10
C PHE A 430 -4.56 3.30 -14.84
N ILE A 431 -4.49 1.98 -14.93
CA ILE A 431 -4.27 1.11 -13.76
C ILE A 431 -3.06 0.20 -13.93
N GLU A 432 -2.59 -0.04 -15.16
CA GLU A 432 -1.40 -0.86 -15.41
C GLU A 432 -0.14 -0.09 -15.00
N MET A 433 0.70 -0.70 -14.16
CA MET A 433 1.80 -0.06 -13.47
C MET A 433 3.16 -0.68 -13.76
N THR A 434 3.28 -1.78 -14.49
CA THR A 434 4.56 -2.50 -14.70
C THR A 434 5.64 -1.59 -15.28
N HIS A 435 5.32 -0.85 -16.35
CA HIS A 435 6.26 0.07 -16.99
C HIS A 435 6.58 1.28 -16.09
N ALA A 436 5.56 1.87 -15.46
CA ALA A 436 5.73 3.02 -14.58
C ALA A 436 6.57 2.67 -13.34
N HIS A 437 6.35 1.47 -12.80
CA HIS A 437 7.07 0.93 -11.67
C HIS A 437 8.54 0.63 -12.01
N ARG A 438 8.78 -0.04 -13.15
CA ARG A 438 10.13 -0.25 -13.67
C ARG A 438 10.89 1.06 -13.85
N TYR A 439 10.21 2.05 -14.43
CA TYR A 439 10.82 3.35 -14.67
C TYR A 439 11.21 4.06 -13.37
N ALA A 440 10.42 3.92 -12.30
CA ALA A 440 10.79 4.43 -10.97
C ALA A 440 12.01 3.71 -10.38
N ILE A 441 12.09 2.37 -10.51
CA ILE A 441 13.27 1.59 -10.09
C ILE A 441 14.51 2.06 -10.84
N HIS A 442 14.41 2.24 -12.16
CA HIS A 442 15.54 2.71 -12.97
C HIS A 442 16.02 4.12 -12.57
N LYS A 443 15.09 5.04 -12.24
CA LYS A 443 15.49 6.36 -11.71
C LYS A 443 16.22 6.26 -10.37
N THR A 444 15.79 5.35 -9.51
CA THR A 444 16.47 5.08 -8.22
C THR A 444 17.88 4.58 -8.47
N ALA A 445 18.05 3.64 -9.40
CA ALA A 445 19.35 3.11 -9.80
C ALA A 445 20.29 4.20 -10.38
N LEU A 446 19.74 5.17 -11.14
CA LEU A 446 20.54 6.30 -11.62
C LEU A 446 21.04 7.18 -10.47
N THR A 447 20.25 7.37 -9.41
CA THR A 447 20.68 8.11 -8.22
C THR A 447 21.73 7.33 -7.42
N HIS A 448 21.52 6.02 -7.23
CA HIS A 448 22.49 5.11 -6.61
C HIS A 448 23.85 5.15 -7.33
N ASP A 449 23.87 4.95 -8.65
CA ASP A 449 25.11 4.92 -9.42
C ASP A 449 25.86 6.28 -9.37
N ALA A 450 25.11 7.38 -9.32
CA ALA A 450 25.69 8.72 -9.19
C ALA A 450 26.32 8.95 -7.81
N ASP A 451 25.69 8.47 -6.73
CA ASP A 451 26.21 8.61 -5.37
C ASP A 451 27.48 7.75 -5.15
N ARG A 452 27.48 6.50 -5.66
CA ARG A 452 28.67 5.63 -5.63
C ARG A 452 29.85 6.20 -6.41
N ALA A 453 29.58 6.81 -7.57
CA ALA A 453 30.65 7.47 -8.34
C ALA A 453 31.29 8.64 -7.58
N VAL A 454 30.53 9.36 -6.75
CA VAL A 454 31.07 10.45 -5.91
C VAL A 454 31.89 9.90 -4.75
N THR A 455 31.38 8.90 -4.05
CA THR A 455 32.06 8.29 -2.88
C THR A 455 33.35 7.58 -3.26
N GLU A 456 33.37 6.78 -4.34
CA GLU A 456 34.60 6.15 -4.86
C GLU A 456 35.68 7.19 -5.21
N THR A 457 35.31 8.32 -5.81
CA THR A 457 36.27 9.40 -6.12
C THR A 457 36.78 10.17 -4.90
N SER A 458 36.13 10.03 -3.74
CA SER A 458 36.57 10.65 -2.49
C SER A 458 37.54 9.75 -1.71
N GLU A 459 37.34 8.42 -1.74
CA GLU A 459 38.24 7.45 -1.11
C GLU A 459 39.59 7.33 -1.85
N ASP A 460 39.62 7.55 -3.17
CA ASP A 460 40.86 7.58 -3.96
C ASP A 460 41.70 8.87 -3.78
N ARG A 461 41.21 9.84 -2.99
CA ARG A 461 41.89 11.14 -2.77
C ARG A 461 42.49 11.31 -1.36
N ASP A 462 42.24 10.38 -0.45
CA ASP A 462 42.85 10.28 0.88
C ASP A 462 43.94 9.19 0.88
#